data_AF-A0A800GKY7-F1
#
_entry.id   AF-A0A800GKY7-F1
#
_cell.length_a   1.000
_cell.length_b   1.000
_cell.length_c   1.000
_cell.angle_alpha   90.00
_cell.angle_beta   90.00
_cell.angle_gamma   90.00
#
_symmetry.space_group_name_H-M   'P 1'
#
loop_
_entity.id
_entity.type
_entity.pdbx_description
1 polymer ?
#
loop_
_entity_poly.entity_id
_entity_poly.type
_entity_poly.pdbx_seq_one_letter_code
_entity_poly.pdbx_strand_id
1 'polypeptide(L)'
;TSLLVASSGAAVLFFAGLSWRFMMATGLVLTSLAPVLWHFMRDYQRGRVLTFLNPEADPMGKGYHIIQSKIAIGSGGIHGKGWLGSTQSNLDFLPESSTDFIFAVFAEEFGLSGCLGLLILYLLIISRCFYIAVQAQDTYNRLLAGSLTLTFFVYVFVNIGMVIGVLPVVGVPLPLISYGGTSMVTLLAGFGILMSIHTHRKFLPT
;
A
#
# COMPACT_ATOMS: atom_id res chain seq x y z
N THR A 1 -8.74 2.66 4.73
CA THR A 1 -8.40 2.03 6.02
C THR A 1 -9.05 0.67 6.26
N SER A 2 -10.37 0.49 6.10
CA SER A 2 -11.03 -0.82 6.32
C SER A 2 -10.43 -1.95 5.47
N LEU A 3 -10.11 -1.67 4.20
CA LEU A 3 -9.41 -2.62 3.32
C LEU A 3 -8.04 -3.02 3.87
N LEU A 4 -7.25 -2.04 4.34
CA LEU A 4 -5.94 -2.29 4.93
C LEU A 4 -6.05 -3.18 6.16
N VAL A 5 -6.96 -2.85 7.08
CA VAL A 5 -7.20 -3.62 8.32
C VAL A 5 -7.72 -5.03 8.00
N ALA A 6 -8.61 -5.16 7.02
CA ALA A 6 -9.12 -6.47 6.60
C ALA A 6 -8.01 -7.32 5.98
N SER A 7 -7.17 -6.75 5.11
CA SER A 7 -6.05 -7.47 4.49
C SER A 7 -4.96 -7.86 5.48
N SER A 8 -4.59 -6.97 6.42
CA SER A 8 -3.62 -7.29 7.46
C SER A 8 -4.17 -8.34 8.42
N GLY A 9 -5.42 -8.20 8.87
CA GLY A 9 -6.10 -9.19 9.71
C GLY A 9 -6.26 -10.55 9.04
N ALA A 10 -6.70 -10.59 7.78
CA ALA A 10 -6.85 -11.83 7.02
C ALA A 10 -5.54 -12.60 6.92
N ALA A 11 -4.43 -11.90 6.75
CA ALA A 11 -3.15 -12.58 6.66
C ALA A 11 -2.56 -12.97 8.01
N VAL A 12 -2.90 -12.28 9.11
CA VAL A 12 -2.64 -12.83 10.45
C VAL A 12 -3.35 -14.17 10.61
N LEU A 13 -4.61 -14.26 10.18
CA LEU A 13 -5.36 -15.53 10.22
C LEU A 13 -4.69 -16.59 9.34
N PHE A 14 -4.18 -16.21 8.16
CA PHE A 14 -3.41 -17.11 7.31
C PHE A 14 -2.14 -17.63 8.00
N PHE A 15 -1.33 -16.73 8.58
CA PHE A 15 -0.12 -17.13 9.32
C PHE A 15 -0.41 -17.92 10.60
N ALA A 16 -1.59 -17.70 11.21
CA ALA A 16 -2.08 -18.48 12.35
C ALA A 16 -2.52 -19.90 11.96
N GLY A 17 -2.49 -20.27 10.68
CA GLY A 17 -2.78 -21.62 10.18
C GLY A 17 -4.22 -21.83 9.71
N LEU A 18 -5.00 -20.76 9.52
CA LEU A 18 -6.33 -20.87 8.93
C LEU A 18 -6.23 -21.37 7.48
N SER A 19 -7.00 -22.39 7.12
CA SER A 19 -6.93 -22.94 5.76
C SER A 19 -7.35 -21.89 4.72
N TRP A 20 -6.58 -21.79 3.63
CA TRP A 20 -6.88 -20.89 2.51
C TRP A 20 -8.30 -21.09 1.94
N ARG A 21 -8.86 -22.30 2.06
CA ARG A 21 -10.23 -22.63 1.67
C ARG A 21 -11.27 -21.84 2.46
N PHE A 22 -11.10 -21.69 3.77
CA PHE A 22 -12.01 -20.88 4.60
C PHE A 22 -11.88 -19.39 4.27
N MET A 23 -10.66 -18.91 4.00
CA MET A 23 -10.47 -17.52 3.59
C MET A 23 -11.16 -17.21 2.25
N MET A 24 -11.00 -18.09 1.26
CA MET A 24 -11.69 -17.95 -0.02
C MET A 24 -13.21 -18.08 0.12
N ALA A 25 -13.70 -19.01 0.94
CA ALA A 25 -15.14 -19.18 1.17
C ALA A 25 -15.76 -17.92 1.78
N THR A 26 -15.13 -17.35 2.82
CA THR A 26 -15.57 -16.08 3.42
C THR A 26 -15.51 -14.94 2.41
N GLY A 27 -14.43 -14.87 1.61
CA GLY A 27 -14.30 -13.88 0.54
C GLY A 27 -15.43 -13.97 -0.49
N LEU A 28 -15.77 -15.19 -0.92
CA LEU A 28 -16.87 -15.45 -1.86
C LEU A 28 -18.25 -15.09 -1.31
N VAL A 29 -18.48 -15.37 -0.03
CA VAL A 29 -19.74 -14.99 0.64
C VAL A 29 -19.84 -13.46 0.75
N LEU A 30 -18.74 -12.78 1.06
CA LEU A 30 -18.73 -11.31 1.14
C LEU A 30 -18.92 -10.66 -0.23
N THR A 31 -18.34 -11.22 -1.31
CA THR A 31 -18.51 -10.69 -2.66
C THR A 31 -19.90 -11.01 -3.22
N SER A 32 -20.51 -12.14 -2.88
CA SER A 32 -21.89 -12.46 -3.31
C SER A 32 -22.93 -11.53 -2.68
N LEU A 33 -22.62 -10.91 -1.54
CA LEU A 33 -23.43 -9.87 -0.90
C LEU A 33 -23.26 -8.48 -1.53
N ALA A 34 -22.32 -8.30 -2.48
CA ALA A 34 -22.06 -7.01 -3.11
C ALA A 34 -23.30 -6.36 -3.79
N PRO A 35 -24.20 -7.09 -4.48
CA PRO A 35 -25.40 -6.50 -5.07
C PRO A 35 -26.38 -5.95 -4.02
N VAL A 36 -26.48 -6.62 -2.87
CA VAL A 36 -27.31 -6.17 -1.75
C VAL A 36 -26.69 -4.91 -1.14
N LEU A 37 -25.38 -4.92 -0.91
CA LEU A 37 -24.64 -3.76 -0.41
C LEU A 37 -24.79 -2.55 -1.33
N TRP A 38 -24.78 -2.75 -2.66
CA TRP A 38 -24.96 -1.69 -3.64
C TRP A 38 -26.25 -0.88 -3.43
N HIS A 39 -27.34 -1.57 -3.08
CA HIS A 39 -28.63 -0.92 -2.83
C HIS A 39 -28.63 -0.04 -1.57
N PHE A 40 -27.83 -0.41 -0.56
CA PHE A 40 -27.69 0.35 0.69
C PHE A 40 -26.57 1.41 0.65
N MET A 41 -25.77 1.46 -0.43
CA MET A 41 -24.67 2.42 -0.55
C MET A 41 -25.15 3.83 -0.83
N ARG A 42 -24.57 4.80 -0.09
CA ARG A 42 -24.80 6.23 -0.36
C ARG A 42 -24.19 6.64 -1.70
N ASP A 43 -24.68 7.72 -2.30
CA ASP A 43 -24.26 8.17 -3.63
C ASP A 43 -22.75 8.42 -3.72
N TYR A 44 -22.12 8.94 -2.66
CA TYR A 44 -20.68 9.14 -2.62
C TYR A 44 -19.89 7.81 -2.68
N GLN A 45 -20.40 6.75 -2.06
CA GLN A 45 -19.77 5.43 -2.03
C GLN A 45 -19.89 4.75 -3.40
N ARG A 46 -21.09 4.80 -4.00
CA ARG A 46 -21.33 4.35 -5.39
C ARG A 46 -20.42 5.11 -6.36
N GLY A 47 -20.27 6.42 -6.17
CA GLY A 47 -19.36 7.24 -6.95
C GLY A 47 -17.90 6.77 -6.91
N ARG A 48 -17.38 6.30 -5.77
CA ARG A 48 -16.00 5.76 -5.71
C ARG A 48 -15.85 4.44 -6.48
N VAL A 49 -16.86 3.57 -6.45
CA VAL A 49 -16.86 2.32 -7.22
C VAL A 49 -16.94 2.60 -8.72
N LEU A 50 -17.84 3.50 -9.13
CA LEU A 50 -18.00 3.88 -10.53
C LEU A 50 -16.75 4.58 -11.09
N THR A 51 -16.13 5.47 -10.30
CA THR A 51 -14.88 6.14 -10.71
C THR A 51 -13.72 5.14 -10.85
N PHE A 52 -13.69 4.10 -10.01
CA PHE A 52 -12.68 3.05 -10.16
C PHE A 52 -12.89 2.21 -11.42
N LEU A 53 -14.14 1.84 -11.72
CA LEU A 53 -14.47 1.04 -12.91
C LEU A 53 -14.35 1.84 -14.22
N ASN A 54 -14.72 3.11 -14.19
CA ASN A 54 -14.62 4.02 -15.32
C ASN A 54 -14.17 5.42 -14.86
N PRO A 55 -12.85 5.64 -14.70
CA PRO A 55 -12.33 6.95 -14.31
C PRO A 55 -12.52 8.00 -15.40
N GLU A 56 -12.70 7.60 -16.67
CA GLU A 56 -12.92 8.49 -17.81
C GLU A 56 -14.35 9.05 -17.87
N ALA A 57 -15.29 8.50 -17.07
CA ALA A 57 -16.66 9.01 -16.99
C ALA A 57 -16.74 10.39 -16.31
N ASP A 58 -15.76 10.75 -15.48
CA ASP A 58 -15.65 12.06 -14.85
C ASP A 58 -14.18 12.52 -14.80
N PRO A 59 -13.62 12.97 -15.95
CA PRO A 59 -12.21 13.32 -16.06
C PRO A 59 -11.82 14.57 -15.28
N MET A 60 -12.78 15.47 -14.99
CA MET A 60 -12.53 16.73 -14.27
C MET A 60 -12.85 16.65 -12.77
N GLY A 61 -13.60 15.65 -12.33
CA GLY A 61 -13.92 15.42 -10.92
C GLY A 61 -13.10 14.29 -10.31
N LYS A 62 -13.75 13.17 -9.99
CA LYS A 62 -13.16 12.12 -9.15
C LYS A 62 -12.05 11.31 -9.86
N GLY A 63 -12.07 11.26 -11.19
CA GLY A 63 -11.07 10.56 -11.99
C GLY A 63 -9.80 11.37 -12.25
N TYR A 64 -9.85 12.69 -12.03
CA TYR A 64 -8.80 13.63 -12.43
C TYR A 64 -7.42 13.26 -11.87
N HIS A 65 -7.32 13.01 -10.55
CA HIS A 65 -6.03 12.67 -9.92
C HIS A 65 -5.45 11.35 -10.43
N ILE A 66 -6.29 10.37 -10.76
CA ILE A 66 -5.85 9.07 -11.31
C ILE A 66 -5.35 9.23 -12.74
N ILE A 67 -6.03 10.06 -13.54
CA ILE A 67 -5.62 10.33 -14.92
C ILE A 67 -4.30 11.11 -14.93
N GLN A 68 -4.19 12.14 -14.10
CA GLN A 68 -2.96 12.93 -13.98
C GLN A 68 -1.79 12.12 -13.41
N SER A 69 -2.02 11.23 -12.45
CA SER A 69 -0.97 10.34 -11.94
C SER A 69 -0.43 9.41 -13.03
N LYS A 70 -1.32 8.85 -13.87
CA LYS A 70 -0.92 8.02 -15.01
C LYS A 70 -0.13 8.81 -16.05
N ILE A 71 -0.54 10.05 -16.34
CA ILE A 71 0.19 10.93 -17.27
C ILE A 71 1.57 11.29 -16.71
N ALA A 72 1.66 11.61 -15.41
CA ALA A 72 2.93 11.92 -14.74
C ALA A 72 3.92 10.75 -14.86
N ILE A 73 3.48 9.53 -14.49
CA ILE A 73 4.26 8.30 -14.62
C ILE A 73 4.69 8.07 -16.08
N GLY A 74 3.76 8.19 -17.03
CA GLY A 74 4.06 8.01 -18.46
C GLY A 74 5.07 9.03 -18.98
N SER A 75 5.01 10.26 -18.50
CA SER A 75 5.90 11.35 -18.94
C SER A 75 7.33 11.23 -18.42
N GLY A 76 7.58 10.45 -17.36
CA GLY A 76 8.91 10.21 -16.82
C GLY A 76 9.78 9.31 -17.72
N GLY A 77 9.21 8.53 -18.61
CA GLY A 77 9.97 7.62 -19.48
C GLY A 77 10.90 6.68 -18.70
N ILE A 78 12.06 6.33 -19.27
CA ILE A 78 13.00 5.39 -18.64
C ILE A 78 13.90 6.07 -17.59
N HIS A 79 14.38 7.28 -17.90
CA HIS A 79 15.41 7.98 -17.11
C HIS A 79 14.85 9.12 -16.24
N GLY A 80 13.57 9.46 -16.37
CA GLY A 80 12.97 10.58 -15.66
C GLY A 80 13.26 11.93 -16.30
N LYS A 81 12.65 12.97 -15.73
CA LYS A 81 12.87 14.38 -16.11
C LYS A 81 13.96 15.07 -15.27
N GLY A 82 14.51 14.40 -14.26
CA GLY A 82 15.48 14.94 -13.32
C GLY A 82 14.84 15.46 -12.03
N TRP A 83 15.65 15.57 -10.97
CA TRP A 83 15.23 16.03 -9.64
C TRP A 83 14.63 17.44 -9.71
N LEU A 84 13.44 17.65 -9.13
CA LEU A 84 12.63 18.88 -9.24
C LEU A 84 12.15 19.24 -10.66
N GLY A 85 12.31 18.34 -11.63
CA GLY A 85 11.82 18.51 -13.00
C GLY A 85 10.35 18.11 -13.20
N SER A 86 9.63 17.80 -12.13
CA SER A 86 8.24 17.35 -12.19
C SER A 86 7.31 18.46 -12.66
N THR A 87 6.72 18.30 -13.84
CA THR A 87 5.80 19.29 -14.41
C THR A 87 4.41 19.20 -13.79
N GLN A 88 3.96 17.98 -13.46
CA GLN A 88 2.61 17.77 -12.91
C GLN A 88 2.50 18.17 -11.43
N SER A 89 3.58 18.02 -10.68
CA SER A 89 3.66 18.47 -9.28
C SER A 89 3.86 19.97 -9.14
N ASN A 90 4.71 20.59 -9.97
CA ASN A 90 5.00 22.03 -9.87
C ASN A 90 3.86 22.93 -10.39
N LEU A 91 3.01 22.42 -11.29
CA LEU A 91 1.86 23.16 -11.83
C LEU A 91 0.57 22.91 -11.03
N ASP A 92 0.67 22.28 -9.86
CA ASP A 92 -0.43 22.00 -8.92
C ASP A 92 -1.58 21.18 -9.53
N PHE A 93 -1.30 20.40 -10.59
CA PHE A 93 -2.25 19.46 -11.19
C PHE A 93 -2.50 18.23 -10.28
N LEU A 94 -1.64 18.01 -9.27
CA LEU A 94 -1.85 17.06 -8.18
C LEU A 94 -1.70 17.75 -6.81
N PRO A 95 -2.78 18.30 -6.22
CA PRO A 95 -2.73 18.89 -4.88
C PRO A 95 -2.32 17.89 -3.78
N GLU A 96 -2.57 16.58 -3.97
CA GLU A 96 -2.12 15.50 -3.06
C GLU A 96 -0.82 14.81 -3.53
N SER A 97 -0.02 15.50 -4.35
CA SER A 97 1.29 15.04 -4.85
C SER A 97 2.29 14.73 -3.73
N SER A 98 2.24 15.47 -2.62
CA SER A 98 3.19 15.29 -1.50
C SER A 98 2.84 14.13 -0.56
N THR A 99 1.60 13.65 -0.61
CA THR A 99 1.08 12.61 0.29
C THR A 99 0.79 11.31 -0.47
N ASP A 100 -0.42 11.17 -0.98
CA ASP A 100 -0.94 9.91 -1.50
C ASP A 100 -0.44 9.61 -2.92
N PHE A 101 -0.06 10.64 -3.68
CA PHE A 101 0.44 10.52 -5.05
C PHE A 101 1.94 10.78 -5.21
N ILE A 102 2.71 10.75 -4.12
CA ILE A 102 4.17 10.99 -4.15
C ILE A 102 4.92 10.03 -5.09
N PHE A 103 4.41 8.81 -5.26
CA PHE A 103 4.97 7.85 -6.20
C PHE A 103 4.87 8.33 -7.65
N ALA A 104 3.83 9.07 -8.04
CA ALA A 104 3.69 9.61 -9.39
C ALA A 104 4.74 10.70 -9.65
N VAL A 105 5.00 11.56 -8.66
CA VAL A 105 6.05 12.58 -8.73
C VAL A 105 7.42 11.92 -8.84
N PHE A 106 7.69 10.93 -7.98
CA PHE A 106 8.93 10.17 -8.03
C PHE A 106 9.14 9.47 -9.38
N ALA A 107 8.08 8.89 -9.96
CA ALA A 107 8.11 8.26 -11.27
C ALA A 107 8.33 9.28 -12.40
N GLU A 108 7.79 10.49 -12.30
CA GLU A 108 8.04 11.55 -13.27
C GLU A 108 9.51 12.03 -13.22
N GLU A 109 10.07 12.18 -12.02
CA GLU A 109 11.43 12.72 -11.83
C GLU A 109 12.54 11.70 -12.13
N PHE A 110 12.36 10.45 -11.71
CA PHE A 110 13.38 9.40 -11.84
C PHE A 110 13.07 8.34 -12.90
N GLY A 111 11.87 8.38 -13.50
CA GLY A 111 11.45 7.45 -14.53
C GLY A 111 11.33 6.01 -14.04
N LEU A 112 11.28 5.08 -15.00
CA LEU A 112 11.18 3.65 -14.75
C LEU A 112 12.37 3.11 -13.95
N SER A 113 13.58 3.60 -14.22
CA SER A 113 14.81 3.14 -13.55
C SER A 113 14.77 3.43 -12.05
N GLY A 114 14.37 4.64 -11.64
CA GLY A 114 14.17 4.98 -10.24
C GLY A 114 13.05 4.17 -9.60
N CYS A 115 11.92 4.00 -10.29
CA CYS A 115 10.81 3.18 -9.80
C CYS A 115 11.24 1.73 -9.51
N LEU A 116 12.02 1.13 -10.41
CA LEU A 116 12.58 -0.21 -10.21
C LEU A 116 13.52 -0.26 -9.01
N GLY A 117 14.42 0.73 -8.88
CA GLY A 117 15.31 0.84 -7.72
C GLY A 117 14.55 0.94 -6.41
N LEU A 118 13.48 1.75 -6.39
CA LEU A 118 12.62 1.92 -5.22
C LEU A 118 11.85 0.63 -4.87
N LEU A 119 11.29 -0.05 -5.87
CA LEU A 119 10.61 -1.34 -5.67
C LEU A 119 11.57 -2.40 -5.13
N ILE A 120 12.80 -2.46 -5.65
CA ILE A 120 13.83 -3.35 -5.14
C ILE A 120 14.14 -3.03 -3.67
N LEU A 121 14.28 -1.76 -3.32
CA LEU A 121 14.53 -1.34 -1.94
C LEU A 121 13.40 -1.80 -1.00
N TYR A 122 12.13 -1.60 -1.38
CA TYR A 122 11.00 -2.10 -0.60
C TYR A 122 11.03 -3.62 -0.48
N LEU A 123 11.33 -4.35 -1.56
CA LEU A 123 11.45 -5.81 -1.52
C LEU A 123 12.57 -6.27 -0.58
N LEU A 124 13.71 -5.57 -0.54
CA LEU A 124 14.80 -5.85 0.41
C LEU A 124 14.38 -5.63 1.86
N ILE A 125 13.64 -4.55 2.14
CA ILE A 125 13.10 -4.28 3.48
C ILE A 125 12.10 -5.36 3.88
N ILE A 126 11.12 -5.64 3.01
CA ILE A 126 10.07 -6.65 3.26
C ILE A 126 10.68 -8.03 3.48
N SER A 127 11.63 -8.44 2.63
CA SER A 127 12.31 -9.73 2.77
C SER A 127 13.11 -9.82 4.07
N ARG A 128 13.77 -8.74 4.51
CA ARG A 128 14.43 -8.68 5.82
C ARG A 128 13.44 -8.81 6.98
N CYS A 129 12.30 -8.14 6.91
CA CYS A 129 11.26 -8.25 7.94
C CYS A 129 10.66 -9.67 8.00
N PHE A 130 10.42 -10.31 6.85
CA PHE A 130 9.99 -11.71 6.81
C PHE A 130 11.05 -12.66 7.35
N TYR A 131 12.33 -12.42 7.06
CA TYR A 131 13.44 -13.19 7.61
C TYR A 131 13.49 -13.12 9.15
N ILE A 132 13.21 -11.94 9.73
CA ILE A 132 13.05 -11.77 11.18
C ILE A 132 11.85 -12.59 11.69
N ALA A 133 10.71 -12.51 11.01
CA ALA A 133 9.51 -13.23 11.40
C ALA A 133 9.71 -14.76 11.42
N VAL A 134 10.37 -15.33 10.41
CA VAL A 134 10.64 -16.77 10.31
C VAL A 134 11.60 -17.25 11.41
N GLN A 135 12.54 -16.40 11.84
CA GLN A 135 13.50 -16.74 12.90
C GLN A 135 13.01 -16.46 14.32
N ALA A 136 11.82 -15.89 14.49
CA ALA A 136 11.25 -15.69 15.81
C ALA A 136 11.00 -17.05 16.49
N GLN A 137 11.51 -17.20 17.71
CA GLN A 137 11.41 -18.46 18.48
C GLN A 137 10.00 -18.73 18.99
N ASP A 138 9.33 -17.69 19.50
CA ASP A 138 7.97 -17.80 20.06
C ASP A 138 6.92 -17.64 18.96
N THR A 139 5.85 -18.46 19.02
CA THR A 139 4.72 -18.38 18.07
C THR A 139 4.10 -16.99 18.05
N TYR A 140 3.96 -16.34 19.21
CA TYR A 140 3.46 -14.98 19.32
C TYR A 140 4.36 -13.99 18.55
N ASN A 141 5.68 -14.04 18.76
CA ASN A 141 6.63 -13.16 18.10
C ASN A 141 6.66 -13.38 16.58
N ARG A 142 6.52 -14.63 16.13
CA ARG A 142 6.42 -14.97 14.70
C ARG A 142 5.17 -14.37 14.06
N LEU A 143 4.02 -14.51 14.71
CA LEU A 143 2.76 -13.95 14.23
C LEU A 143 2.76 -12.42 14.23
N LEU A 144 3.30 -11.80 15.29
CA LEU A 144 3.41 -10.35 15.41
C LEU A 144 4.39 -9.78 14.37
N ALA A 145 5.57 -10.39 14.21
CA ALA A 145 6.53 -9.95 13.20
C ALA A 145 5.96 -10.14 11.78
N GLY A 146 5.28 -11.25 11.51
CA GLY A 146 4.60 -11.48 10.24
C GLY A 146 3.50 -10.45 9.95
N SER A 147 2.70 -10.09 10.96
CA SER A 147 1.60 -9.13 10.81
C SER A 147 2.09 -7.71 10.53
N LEU A 148 3.14 -7.27 11.24
CA LEU A 148 3.78 -5.97 11.02
C LEU A 148 4.42 -5.90 9.63
N THR A 149 5.15 -6.95 9.24
CA THR A 149 5.77 -7.05 7.92
C THR A 149 4.73 -6.95 6.81
N LEU A 150 3.61 -7.66 6.95
CA LEU A 150 2.59 -7.63 5.93
C LEU A 150 1.81 -6.32 5.92
N THR A 151 1.56 -5.72 7.09
CA THR A 151 0.96 -4.38 7.14
C THR A 151 1.81 -3.40 6.34
N PHE A 152 3.13 -3.41 6.53
CA PHE A 152 4.04 -2.61 5.71
C PHE A 152 3.94 -2.93 4.20
N PHE A 153 3.95 -4.21 3.83
CA PHE A 153 3.76 -4.65 2.44
C PHE A 153 2.45 -4.14 1.83
N VAL A 154 1.33 -4.27 2.54
CA VAL A 154 0.02 -3.82 2.08
C VAL A 154 0.00 -2.31 1.88
N TYR A 155 0.62 -1.52 2.76
CA TYR A 155 0.71 -0.06 2.58
C TYR A 155 1.45 0.29 1.27
N VAL A 156 2.60 -0.35 1.02
CA VAL A 156 3.37 -0.15 -0.22
C VAL A 156 2.55 -0.59 -1.44
N PHE A 157 1.99 -1.80 -1.41
CA PHE A 157 1.23 -2.37 -2.51
C PHE A 157 -0.03 -1.55 -2.85
N VAL A 158 -0.79 -1.13 -1.83
CA VAL A 158 -2.01 -0.34 -2.02
C VAL A 158 -1.69 1.06 -2.52
N ASN A 159 -0.67 1.74 -1.97
CA ASN A 159 -0.30 3.07 -2.45
C ASN A 159 0.17 3.00 -3.92
N ILE A 160 1.11 2.13 -4.26
CA ILE A 160 1.62 2.02 -5.63
C ILE A 160 0.48 1.59 -6.58
N GLY A 161 -0.30 0.58 -6.21
CA GLY A 161 -1.43 0.08 -6.99
C GLY A 161 -2.50 1.14 -7.24
N MET A 162 -2.75 2.02 -6.28
CA MET A 162 -3.64 3.17 -6.43
C MET A 162 -3.09 4.17 -7.44
N VAL A 163 -1.80 4.52 -7.34
CA VAL A 163 -1.18 5.55 -8.17
C VAL A 163 -1.10 5.13 -9.64
N ILE A 164 -0.86 3.84 -9.92
CA ILE A 164 -0.90 3.29 -11.29
C ILE A 164 -2.34 2.99 -11.78
N GLY A 165 -3.36 3.14 -10.91
CA GLY A 165 -4.77 2.93 -11.23
C GLY A 165 -5.21 1.47 -11.34
N VAL A 166 -4.48 0.54 -10.69
CA VAL A 166 -4.89 -0.88 -10.54
C VAL A 166 -5.84 -1.05 -9.35
N LEU A 167 -5.73 -0.19 -8.33
CA LEU A 167 -6.57 -0.20 -7.14
C LEU A 167 -7.35 1.13 -7.01
N PRO A 168 -8.51 1.13 -6.33
CA PRO A 168 -9.25 2.36 -6.07
C PRO A 168 -8.47 3.31 -5.15
N VAL A 169 -8.79 4.60 -5.21
CA VAL A 169 -8.15 5.62 -4.36
C VAL A 169 -8.64 5.51 -2.91
N VAL A 170 -7.71 5.17 -2.02
CA VAL A 170 -7.96 4.88 -0.59
C VAL A 170 -7.31 5.92 0.34
N GLY A 171 -6.46 6.80 -0.17
CA GLY A 171 -5.76 7.85 0.59
C GLY A 171 -4.82 7.26 1.66
N VAL A 172 -3.77 6.57 1.21
CA VAL A 172 -2.81 5.88 2.09
C VAL A 172 -1.41 6.36 1.72
N PRO A 173 -0.63 6.93 2.66
CA PRO A 173 0.68 7.47 2.35
C PRO A 173 1.68 6.35 2.04
N LEU A 174 2.58 6.61 1.08
CA LEU A 174 3.68 5.71 0.75
C LEU A 174 4.66 5.61 1.93
N PRO A 175 4.89 4.42 2.52
CA PRO A 175 5.76 4.26 3.67
C PRO A 175 7.17 4.82 3.46
N LEU A 176 7.69 5.58 4.43
CA LEU A 176 9.06 6.14 4.47
C LEU A 176 9.38 7.23 3.42
N ILE A 177 8.49 7.51 2.47
CA ILE A 177 8.70 8.52 1.42
C ILE A 177 7.67 9.65 1.50
N SER A 178 6.41 9.29 1.74
CA SER A 178 5.31 10.25 1.77
C SER A 178 5.30 11.12 3.03
N TYR A 179 4.82 12.36 2.89
CA TYR A 179 4.61 13.27 4.01
C TYR A 179 3.40 12.84 4.85
N GLY A 180 3.65 11.97 5.84
CA GLY A 180 2.64 11.56 6.80
C GLY A 180 3.24 11.36 8.18
N GLY A 181 3.22 12.41 9.01
CA GLY A 181 3.88 12.41 10.32
C GLY A 181 3.45 11.25 11.23
N THR A 182 2.13 11.06 11.39
CA THR A 182 1.59 9.97 12.21
C THR A 182 1.92 8.59 11.64
N SER A 183 1.75 8.39 10.32
CA SER A 183 2.10 7.11 9.68
C SER A 183 3.58 6.80 9.80
N MET A 184 4.45 7.80 9.66
CA MET A 184 5.89 7.61 9.79
C MET A 184 6.28 7.17 11.21
N VAL A 185 5.78 7.86 12.24
CA VAL A 185 6.03 7.47 13.65
C VAL A 185 5.52 6.06 13.93
N THR A 186 4.33 5.71 13.44
CA THR A 186 3.72 4.39 13.69
C THR A 186 4.50 3.27 13.00
N LEU A 187 4.94 3.50 11.76
CA LEU A 187 5.76 2.53 11.00
C LEU A 187 7.15 2.37 11.62
N LEU A 188 7.80 3.46 12.05
CA LEU A 188 9.09 3.41 12.72
C LEU A 188 9.00 2.68 14.07
N ALA A 189 7.93 2.90 14.84
CA ALA A 189 7.65 2.13 16.05
C ALA A 189 7.48 0.63 15.72
N GLY A 190 6.76 0.29 14.65
CA GLY A 190 6.62 -1.08 14.16
C GLY A 190 7.96 -1.73 13.79
N PHE A 191 8.85 -0.99 13.10
CA PHE A 191 10.21 -1.46 12.83
C PHE A 191 11.04 -1.64 14.10
N GLY A 192 10.88 -0.75 15.09
CA GLY A 192 11.49 -0.90 16.42
C GLY A 192 11.09 -2.19 17.11
N ILE A 193 9.80 -2.56 17.06
CA ILE A 193 9.29 -3.83 17.60
C ILE A 193 9.90 -5.02 16.84
N LEU A 194 9.92 -4.98 15.50
CA LEU A 194 10.55 -6.03 14.67
C LEU A 194 12.02 -6.24 15.02
N MET A 195 12.79 -5.16 15.17
CA MET A 195 14.19 -5.22 15.57
C MET A 195 14.35 -5.78 16.98
N SER A 196 13.52 -5.36 17.93
CA SER A 196 13.54 -5.88 19.30
C SER A 196 13.30 -7.40 19.36
N ILE A 197 12.36 -7.92 18.57
CA ILE A 197 12.09 -9.37 18.43
C ILE A 197 13.33 -10.11 17.92
N HIS A 198 14.07 -9.51 16.97
CA HIS A 198 15.27 -10.14 16.42
C HIS A 198 16.44 -10.14 17.42
N THR A 199 16.62 -9.05 18.16
CA THR A 199 17.74 -8.86 19.10
C THR A 199 17.54 -9.66 20.39
N HIS A 200 16.33 -9.67 20.96
CA HIS A 200 16.03 -10.35 22.23
C HIS A 200 15.58 -11.79 22.01
N ARG A 201 16.45 -12.60 21.38
CA ARG A 201 16.22 -14.05 21.34
C ARG A 201 16.41 -14.60 22.75
N LYS A 202 15.42 -15.33 23.24
CA LYS A 202 15.55 -16.04 24.51
C LYS A 202 16.69 -17.05 24.34
N PHE A 203 17.73 -16.89 25.15
CA PHE A 203 18.68 -17.96 25.39
C PHE A 203 17.89 -19.08 26.08
N LEU A 204 17.53 -20.12 25.33
CA LEU A 204 17.00 -21.34 25.92
C LEU A 204 18.18 -21.99 26.65
N PRO A 205 18.12 -22.18 27.99
CA PRO A 205 19.12 -23.00 28.66
C PRO A 205 18.95 -24.44 28.13
N THR A 206 20.04 -24.97 27.59
CA THR A 206 20.19 -26.35 27.12
C THR A 206 19.98 -27.35 28.25
#